data_AF-A0A7K3M6A3-F1
#
_entry.id   AF-A0A7K3M6A3-F1
#
_cell.length_a   1.000
_cell.length_b   1.000
_cell.length_c   1.000
_cell.angle_alpha   90.00
_cell.angle_beta   90.00
_cell.angle_gamma   90.00
#
_symmetry.space_group_name_H-M   'P 1'
#
loop_
_entity.id
_entity.type
_entity.pdbx_description
1 polymer ?
#
loop_
_entity_poly.entity_id
_entity_poly.type
_entity_poly.pdbx_seq_one_letter_code
_entity_poly.pdbx_strand_id
1 'polypeptide(L)'
;MGDDSLRRGEAQQLLAIYLNDHLAGATAGTRRMREVARIMQESQFGPELATLADEIASERAELESMMNSLGIPVRRYKIQLSVAAELAGRLKPNGRLVRRSPLSTLVELEVMRLGIEGKASGWRTLRSIAENDQRLSARRLDELSDRAEKQAQRVEELRKRTAEAIFGHMSRR
;
A
#
# COMPACT_ATOMS: atom_id res chain seq x y z
N MET A 1 39.36 -6.17 4.51
CA MET A 1 38.41 -6.34 5.64
C MET A 1 37.64 -5.06 5.96
N GLY A 2 38.22 -3.85 5.87
CA GLY A 2 37.52 -2.58 6.16
C GLY A 2 36.53 -2.07 5.08
N ASP A 3 36.76 -2.36 3.80
CA ASP A 3 35.88 -1.95 2.68
C ASP A 3 34.51 -2.65 2.73
N ASP A 4 34.49 -3.95 3.04
CA ASP A 4 33.26 -4.75 3.11
C ASP A 4 32.37 -4.38 4.30
N SER A 5 32.98 -4.03 5.45
CA SER A 5 32.23 -3.53 6.61
C SER A 5 31.59 -2.16 6.37
N LEU A 6 32.27 -1.28 5.62
CA LEU A 6 31.74 0.03 5.26
C LEU A 6 30.55 -0.11 4.30
N ARG A 7 30.69 -0.94 3.26
CA ARG A 7 29.58 -1.25 2.34
C ARG A 7 28.38 -1.87 3.05
N ARG A 8 28.60 -2.79 3.99
CA ARG A 8 27.52 -3.39 4.79
C ARG A 8 26.81 -2.35 5.65
N GLY A 9 27.56 -1.43 6.27
CA GLY A 9 27.00 -0.32 7.04
C GLY A 9 26.14 0.62 6.19
N GLU A 10 26.61 0.98 4.99
CA GLU A 10 25.87 1.82 4.04
C GLU A 10 24.59 1.13 3.54
N ALA A 11 24.67 -0.14 3.14
CA ALA A 11 23.51 -0.92 2.72
C ALA A 11 22.43 -1.02 3.82
N GLN A 12 22.84 -1.19 5.09
CA GLN A 12 21.92 -1.21 6.23
C GLN A 12 21.22 0.15 6.42
N GLN A 13 21.91 1.27 6.19
CA GLN A 13 21.30 2.61 6.27
C GLN A 13 20.29 2.84 5.14
N LEU A 14 20.64 2.45 3.91
CA LEU A 14 19.74 2.55 2.75
C LEU A 14 18.49 1.70 2.94
N LEU A 15 18.64 0.46 3.43
CA LEU A 15 17.51 -0.40 3.77
C LEU A 15 16.63 0.22 4.85
N ALA A 16 17.23 0.85 5.87
CA ALA A 16 16.47 1.52 6.91
C ALA A 16 15.64 2.70 6.36
N ILE A 17 16.16 3.47 5.41
CA ILE A 17 15.39 4.53 4.72
C ILE A 17 14.25 3.89 3.93
N TYR A 18 14.57 2.92 3.07
CA TYR A 18 13.63 2.23 2.21
C TYR A 18 12.43 1.65 2.98
N LEU A 19 12.67 0.88 4.06
CA LEU A 19 11.59 0.27 4.83
C LEU A 19 10.76 1.30 5.60
N ASN A 20 11.36 2.41 6.03
CA ASN A 20 10.60 3.50 6.66
C ASN A 20 9.69 4.23 5.66
N ASP A 21 10.13 4.40 4.42
CA ASP A 21 9.31 4.98 3.36
C ASP A 21 8.16 4.04 2.98
N HIS A 22 8.43 2.73 2.87
CA HIS A 22 7.39 1.72 2.69
C HIS A 22 6.38 1.68 3.85
N LEU A 23 6.85 1.80 5.10
CA LEU A 23 5.97 1.85 6.27
C LEU A 23 5.14 3.14 6.28
N ALA A 24 5.69 4.25 5.82
CA ALA A 24 4.95 5.49 5.64
C ALA A 24 3.80 5.31 4.64
N GLY A 25 4.11 4.79 3.45
CA GLY A 25 3.14 4.48 2.41
C GLY A 25 2.08 3.49 2.87
N ALA A 26 2.47 2.40 3.55
CA ALA A 26 1.53 1.42 4.11
C ALA A 26 0.60 2.04 5.15
N THR A 27 1.10 2.97 5.98
CA THR A 27 0.30 3.71 6.96
C THR A 27 -0.70 4.65 6.27
N ALA A 28 -0.28 5.38 5.24
CA ALA A 28 -1.15 6.20 4.40
C ALA A 28 -2.27 5.36 3.77
N GLY A 29 -1.88 4.29 3.07
CA GLY A 29 -2.75 3.38 2.34
C GLY A 29 -3.76 2.72 3.27
N THR A 30 -3.34 2.22 4.43
CA THR A 30 -4.24 1.60 5.42
C THR A 30 -5.32 2.59 5.88
N ARG A 31 -4.94 3.82 6.23
CA ARG A 31 -5.91 4.85 6.66
C ARG A 31 -6.88 5.18 5.53
N ARG A 32 -6.36 5.33 4.30
CA ARG A 32 -7.20 5.66 3.15
C ARG A 32 -8.17 4.53 2.80
N MET A 33 -7.70 3.29 2.80
CA MET A 33 -8.51 2.12 2.49
C MET A 33 -9.64 1.92 3.51
N ARG A 34 -9.34 2.09 4.80
CA ARG A 34 -10.38 2.08 5.85
C ARG A 34 -11.42 3.17 5.64
N GLU A 35 -11.00 4.37 5.27
CA GLU A 35 -11.93 5.47 4.98
C GLU A 35 -12.79 5.18 3.74
N VAL A 36 -12.21 4.62 2.68
CA VAL A 36 -12.95 4.16 1.49
C VAL A 36 -13.98 3.11 1.87
N ALA A 37 -13.58 2.07 2.61
CA ALA A 37 -14.46 1.01 3.07
C ALA A 37 -15.62 1.55 3.92
N ARG A 38 -15.34 2.48 4.85
CA ARG A 38 -16.35 3.14 5.67
C ARG A 38 -17.35 3.95 4.84
N ILE A 39 -16.86 4.75 3.87
CA ILE A 39 -17.72 5.55 3.00
C ILE A 39 -18.60 4.65 2.12
N MET A 40 -18.07 3.50 1.69
CA MET A 40 -18.74 2.58 0.78
C MET A 40 -19.43 1.41 1.48
N GLN A 41 -19.61 1.46 2.80
CA GLN A 41 -20.12 0.34 3.59
C GLN A 41 -21.51 -0.15 3.13
N GLU A 42 -22.37 0.77 2.68
CA GLU A 42 -23.74 0.47 2.21
C GLU A 42 -23.79 0.12 0.72
N SER A 43 -22.65 0.21 0.02
CA SER A 43 -22.58 -0.18 -1.39
C SER A 43 -22.42 -1.68 -1.53
N GLN A 44 -22.71 -2.20 -2.72
CA GLN A 44 -22.45 -3.60 -3.09
C GLN A 44 -20.96 -4.03 -2.94
N PHE A 45 -20.05 -3.07 -2.76
CA PHE A 45 -18.60 -3.32 -2.62
C PHE A 45 -18.11 -3.23 -1.17
N GLY A 46 -18.96 -2.77 -0.24
CA GLY A 46 -18.59 -2.50 1.16
C GLY A 46 -17.88 -3.67 1.86
N PRO A 47 -18.46 -4.89 1.84
CA PRO A 47 -17.83 -6.05 2.47
C PRO A 47 -16.44 -6.38 1.91
N GLU A 48 -16.27 -6.32 0.59
CA GLU A 48 -14.98 -6.62 -0.05
C GLU A 48 -13.91 -5.58 0.30
N LEU A 49 -14.29 -4.30 0.30
CA LEU A 49 -13.41 -3.20 0.69
C LEU A 49 -12.99 -3.28 2.16
N ALA A 50 -13.90 -3.69 3.06
CA ALA A 50 -13.60 -3.90 4.47
C ALA A 50 -12.56 -5.02 4.65
N THR A 51 -12.75 -6.16 3.99
CA THR A 51 -11.78 -7.26 4.00
C THR A 51 -10.41 -6.81 3.48
N LEU A 52 -10.36 -6.10 2.34
CA LEU A 52 -9.10 -5.55 1.81
C LEU A 52 -8.43 -4.57 2.79
N ALA A 53 -9.20 -3.74 3.49
CA ALA A 53 -8.67 -2.81 4.48
C ALA A 53 -8.01 -3.54 5.66
N ASP A 54 -8.61 -4.64 6.13
CA ASP A 54 -8.08 -5.44 7.23
C ASP A 54 -6.83 -6.22 6.83
N GLU A 55 -6.81 -6.80 5.61
CA GLU A 55 -5.63 -7.45 5.08
C GLU A 55 -4.44 -6.49 4.98
N ILE A 56 -4.65 -5.30 4.39
CA ILE A 56 -3.61 -4.27 4.24
C ILE A 56 -3.13 -3.79 5.62
N ALA A 57 -4.04 -3.65 6.59
CA ALA A 57 -3.66 -3.27 7.96
C ALA A 57 -2.79 -4.34 8.63
N SER A 58 -3.10 -5.62 8.44
CA SER A 58 -2.31 -6.74 8.96
C SER A 58 -0.91 -6.76 8.35
N GLU A 59 -0.78 -6.52 7.05
CA GLU A 59 0.50 -6.49 6.35
C GLU A 59 1.40 -5.31 6.78
N ARG A 60 0.80 -4.18 7.18
CA ARG A 60 1.56 -3.09 7.82
C ARG A 60 2.22 -3.55 9.12
N ALA A 61 1.53 -4.36 9.93
CA ALA A 61 2.10 -4.92 11.15
C ALA A 61 3.19 -5.96 10.86
N GLU A 62 3.05 -6.74 9.78
CA GLU A 62 4.10 -7.64 9.29
C GLU A 62 5.37 -6.88 8.92
N LEU A 63 5.25 -5.73 8.24
CA LEU A 63 6.39 -4.87 7.93
C LEU A 63 7.09 -4.38 9.21
N GLU A 64 6.33 -3.90 10.19
CA GLU A 64 6.87 -3.45 11.48
C GLU A 64 7.62 -4.58 12.20
N SER A 65 7.08 -5.80 12.17
CA SER A 65 7.72 -7.00 12.74
C SER A 65 9.04 -7.34 12.04
N MET A 66 9.07 -7.33 10.70
CA MET A 66 10.29 -7.58 9.94
C MET A 66 11.36 -6.50 10.17
N MET A 67 10.96 -5.23 10.25
CA MET A 67 11.87 -4.14 10.62
C MET A 67 12.49 -4.38 12.00
N ASN A 68 11.70 -4.83 12.98
CA ASN A 68 12.21 -5.18 14.30
C ASN A 68 13.20 -6.35 14.25
N SER A 69 12.91 -7.43 13.53
CA SER A 69 13.84 -8.56 13.32
C SER A 69 15.16 -8.11 12.67
N LEU A 70 15.10 -7.15 11.76
CA LEU A 70 16.27 -6.57 11.11
C LEU A 70 17.05 -5.58 11.99
N GLY A 71 16.54 -5.21 13.16
CA GLY A 71 17.12 -4.17 14.01
C GLY A 71 16.96 -2.76 13.45
N ILE A 72 15.97 -2.54 12.58
CA ILE A 72 15.72 -1.27 11.91
C ILE A 72 14.64 -0.49 12.70
N PRO A 73 14.98 0.70 13.25
CA PRO A 73 14.02 1.48 14.02
C PRO A 73 12.96 2.14 13.12
N VAL A 74 11.72 2.16 13.60
CA VAL A 74 10.60 2.87 12.98
C VAL A 74 10.69 4.37 13.26
N ARG A 75 10.80 5.19 12.20
CA ARG A 75 10.96 6.65 12.24
C ARG A 75 9.62 7.37 12.05
N ARG A 76 8.78 7.35 13.09
CA ARG A 76 7.40 7.88 13.08
C ARG A 76 7.29 9.36 12.64
N TYR A 77 8.31 10.19 12.91
CA TYR A 77 8.29 11.62 12.58
C TYR A 77 8.46 11.93 11.08
N LYS A 78 9.06 11.04 10.29
CA LYS A 78 9.15 11.19 8.81
C LYS A 78 7.90 10.70 8.09
N ILE A 79 7.24 9.69 8.66
CA ILE A 79 6.03 9.07 8.10
C ILE A 79 4.93 10.12 7.87
N GLN A 80 4.72 11.03 8.82
CA GLN A 80 3.64 12.02 8.73
C GLN A 80 3.84 13.05 7.61
N LEU A 81 5.09 13.37 7.25
CA LEU A 81 5.41 14.39 6.25
C LEU A 81 5.23 13.89 4.81
N SER A 82 5.61 12.64 4.51
CA SER A 82 5.44 12.07 3.16
C SER A 82 3.98 11.67 2.86
N VAL A 83 3.27 11.12 3.85
CA VAL A 83 1.84 10.79 3.77
C VAL A 83 1.00 12.03 3.41
N ALA A 84 1.35 13.19 3.96
CA ALA A 84 0.64 14.44 3.69
C ALA A 84 0.93 14.99 2.29
N ALA A 85 2.19 14.96 1.83
CA ALA A 85 2.58 15.54 0.55
C ALA A 85 1.99 14.78 -0.66
N GLU A 86 1.96 13.44 -0.61
CA GLU A 86 1.50 12.61 -1.73
C GLU A 86 -0.03 12.55 -1.84
N LEU A 87 -0.74 12.52 -0.70
CA LEU A 87 -2.21 12.62 -0.67
C LEU A 87 -2.69 14.05 -0.97
N ALA A 88 -2.05 15.11 -0.43
CA ALA A 88 -2.52 16.48 -0.62
C ALA A 88 -2.33 17.00 -2.06
N GLY A 89 -1.33 16.47 -2.79
CA GLY A 89 -1.09 16.85 -4.18
C GLY A 89 -2.19 16.36 -5.15
N ARG A 90 -2.78 15.19 -4.90
CA ARG A 90 -3.76 14.55 -5.80
C ARG A 90 -5.22 14.64 -5.33
N LEU A 91 -5.45 14.96 -4.07
CA LEU A 91 -6.79 15.15 -3.49
C LEU A 91 -7.22 16.60 -3.40
N LYS A 92 -6.59 17.56 -4.11
CA LYS A 92 -7.20 18.89 -4.25
C LYS A 92 -8.62 18.71 -4.76
N PRO A 93 -9.63 18.97 -3.91
CA PRO A 93 -10.99 18.61 -4.22
C PRO A 93 -11.47 19.63 -5.25
N ASN A 94 -12.06 19.13 -6.34
CA ASN A 94 -12.96 19.96 -7.13
C ASN A 94 -14.01 20.52 -6.17
N GLY A 95 -13.87 21.80 -5.83
CA GLY A 95 -14.63 22.48 -4.79
C GLY A 95 -16.10 22.67 -5.14
N ARG A 96 -16.86 21.59 -5.30
CA ARG A 96 -18.31 21.63 -5.50
C ARG A 96 -19.08 20.49 -4.82
N LEU A 97 -19.90 20.91 -3.85
CA LEU A 97 -21.26 20.49 -3.50
C LEU A 97 -21.60 19.01 -3.20
N VAL A 98 -21.95 18.77 -1.93
CA VAL A 98 -23.06 17.93 -1.38
C VAL A 98 -23.11 16.42 -1.67
N ARG A 99 -22.45 15.87 -2.70
CA ARG A 99 -22.26 14.42 -2.87
C ARG A 99 -20.88 14.11 -3.44
N ARG A 100 -20.17 13.13 -2.86
CA ARG A 100 -18.88 12.65 -3.38
C ARG A 100 -19.07 12.14 -4.80
N SER A 101 -18.24 12.60 -5.74
CA SER A 101 -18.31 12.18 -7.14
C SER A 101 -17.93 10.70 -7.28
N PRO A 102 -18.67 9.89 -8.05
CA PRO A 102 -18.24 8.53 -8.43
C PRO A 102 -16.83 8.47 -9.02
N LEU A 103 -16.38 9.55 -9.68
CA LEU A 103 -15.02 9.68 -10.20
C LEU A 103 -13.96 9.64 -9.10
N SER A 104 -14.26 10.18 -7.91
CA SER A 104 -13.35 10.12 -6.76
C SER A 104 -13.09 8.70 -6.31
N THR A 105 -14.13 7.84 -6.30
CA THR A 105 -13.98 6.42 -5.96
C THR A 105 -13.11 5.69 -6.99
N LEU A 106 -13.31 5.96 -8.29
CA LEU A 106 -12.50 5.36 -9.35
C LEU A 106 -11.01 5.70 -9.19
N VAL A 107 -10.69 6.99 -9.02
CA VAL A 107 -9.31 7.46 -8.81
C VAL A 107 -8.70 6.86 -7.53
N GLU A 108 -9.50 6.69 -6.49
CA GLU A 108 -9.02 6.06 -5.25
C GLU A 108 -8.66 4.60 -5.45
N LEU A 109 -9.45 3.83 -6.19
CA LEU A 109 -9.14 2.44 -6.53
C LEU A 109 -7.84 2.34 -7.35
N GLU A 110 -7.60 3.28 -8.28
CA GLU A 110 -6.34 3.37 -9.04
C GLU A 110 -5.14 3.65 -8.12
N VAL A 111 -5.28 4.60 -7.19
CA VAL A 111 -4.24 4.90 -6.20
C VAL A 111 -4.00 3.68 -5.29
N MET A 112 -5.05 2.96 -4.89
CA MET A 112 -4.90 1.73 -4.10
C MET A 112 -4.16 0.65 -4.88
N ARG A 113 -4.44 0.48 -6.18
CA ARG A 113 -3.73 -0.47 -7.04
C ARG A 113 -2.23 -0.17 -7.12
N LEU A 114 -1.87 1.12 -7.26
CA LEU A 114 -0.48 1.57 -7.23
C LEU A 114 0.18 1.31 -5.87
N GLY A 115 -0.53 1.58 -4.76
CA GLY A 115 -0.04 1.31 -3.42
C GLY A 115 0.22 -0.18 -3.16
N ILE A 116 -0.67 -1.06 -3.66
CA ILE A 116 -0.49 -2.52 -3.58
C ILE A 116 0.74 -2.97 -4.37
N GLU A 117 0.99 -2.41 -5.57
CA GLU A 117 2.19 -2.73 -6.35
C GLU A 117 3.47 -2.25 -5.67
N GLY A 118 3.43 -1.05 -5.07
CA GLY A 118 4.54 -0.54 -4.26
C GLY A 118 4.84 -1.48 -3.08
N LYS A 119 3.81 -1.91 -2.35
CA LYS A 119 3.94 -2.90 -1.27
C LYS A 119 4.51 -4.24 -1.78
N ALA A 120 4.00 -4.76 -2.89
CA ALA A 120 4.48 -6.01 -3.49
C ALA A 120 5.98 -5.93 -3.85
N SER A 121 6.41 -4.79 -4.39
CA SER A 121 7.82 -4.52 -4.68
C SER A 121 8.67 -4.54 -3.40
N GLY A 122 8.16 -3.98 -2.30
CA GLY A 122 8.80 -4.07 -0.98
C GLY A 122 8.99 -5.52 -0.50
N TRP A 123 7.99 -6.38 -0.70
CA TRP A 123 8.08 -7.81 -0.35
C TRP A 123 9.11 -8.55 -1.20
N ARG A 124 9.15 -8.31 -2.51
CA ARG A 124 10.14 -8.90 -3.42
C ARG A 124 11.57 -8.47 -3.03
N THR A 125 11.77 -7.20 -2.67
CA THR A 125 13.07 -6.70 -2.18
C THR A 125 13.49 -7.41 -0.89
N LEU A 126 12.60 -7.51 0.11
CA LEU A 126 12.88 -8.24 1.34
C LEU A 126 13.12 -9.73 1.08
N ARG A 127 12.45 -10.32 0.08
CA ARG A 127 12.63 -11.71 -0.32
C ARG A 127 14.03 -11.99 -0.86
N SER A 128 14.60 -11.08 -1.65
CA SER A 128 15.99 -11.17 -2.09
C SER A 128 16.98 -11.04 -0.91
N ILE A 129 16.68 -10.19 0.07
CA ILE A 129 17.51 -10.07 1.29
C ILE A 129 17.46 -11.35 2.12
N ALA A 130 16.30 -12.00 2.20
CA ALA A 130 16.11 -13.26 2.92
C ALA A 130 16.97 -14.44 2.39
N GLU A 131 17.55 -14.32 1.18
CA GLU A 131 18.51 -15.31 0.67
C GLU A 131 19.80 -15.36 1.50
N ASN A 132 20.17 -14.23 2.12
CA ASN A 132 21.42 -14.07 2.86
C ASN A 132 21.21 -13.66 4.33
N ASP A 133 19.96 -13.38 4.74
CA ASP A 133 19.62 -12.97 6.10
C ASP A 133 18.48 -13.83 6.68
N GLN A 134 18.86 -14.78 7.55
CA GLN A 134 17.94 -15.74 8.16
C GLN A 134 16.93 -15.11 9.14
N ARG A 135 17.07 -13.82 9.47
CA ARG A 135 16.09 -13.08 10.28
C ARG A 135 14.78 -12.86 9.51
N LEU A 136 14.80 -13.04 8.18
CA LEU A 136 13.63 -12.96 7.31
C LEU A 136 13.20 -14.35 6.83
N SER A 137 11.90 -14.61 6.84
CA SER A 137 11.33 -15.85 6.29
C SER A 137 11.00 -15.69 4.81
N ALA A 138 11.78 -16.36 3.94
CA ALA A 138 11.54 -16.42 2.50
C ALA A 138 10.10 -16.86 2.16
N ARG A 139 9.65 -17.98 2.77
CA ARG A 139 8.28 -18.50 2.60
C ARG A 139 7.21 -17.45 2.94
N ARG A 140 7.38 -16.73 4.05
CA ARG A 140 6.41 -15.71 4.46
C ARG A 140 6.35 -14.53 3.48
N LEU A 141 7.49 -14.15 2.91
CA LEU A 141 7.59 -13.09 1.91
C LEU A 141 6.99 -13.50 0.57
N ASP A 142 7.11 -14.77 0.19
CA ASP A 142 6.44 -15.34 -0.99
C ASP A 142 4.90 -15.28 -0.79
N GLU A 143 4.39 -15.71 0.38
CA GLU A 143 2.96 -15.59 0.72
C GLU A 143 2.45 -14.14 0.72
N LEU A 144 3.25 -13.19 1.22
CA LEU A 144 2.94 -11.76 1.20
C LEU A 144 2.87 -11.22 -0.23
N SER A 145 3.74 -11.69 -1.11
CA SER A 145 3.76 -11.31 -2.53
C SER A 145 2.53 -11.86 -3.26
N ASP A 146 2.18 -13.13 -3.03
CA ASP A 146 0.98 -13.76 -3.59
C ASP A 146 -0.31 -13.07 -3.13
N ARG A 147 -0.37 -12.69 -1.85
CA ARG A 147 -1.50 -11.92 -1.31
C ARG A 147 -1.60 -10.55 -1.96
N ALA A 148 -0.48 -9.85 -2.16
CA ALA A 148 -0.49 -8.56 -2.83
C ALA A 148 -1.02 -8.68 -4.27
N GLU A 149 -0.65 -9.72 -5.00
CA GLU A 149 -1.17 -9.99 -6.35
C GLU A 149 -2.69 -10.21 -6.36
N LYS A 150 -3.21 -11.03 -5.43
CA LYS A 150 -4.66 -11.27 -5.28
C LYS A 150 -5.42 -10.00 -4.93
N GLN A 151 -4.88 -9.16 -4.05
CA GLN A 151 -5.47 -7.86 -3.71
C GLN A 151 -5.49 -6.92 -4.91
N ALA A 152 -4.40 -6.89 -5.68
CA ALA A 152 -4.29 -6.12 -6.90
C ALA A 152 -5.38 -6.50 -7.92
N GLN A 153 -5.65 -7.79 -8.07
CA GLN A 153 -6.71 -8.31 -8.94
C GLN A 153 -8.11 -7.90 -8.44
N ARG A 154 -8.37 -8.02 -7.13
CA ARG A 154 -9.64 -7.59 -6.51
C ARG A 154 -9.89 -6.10 -6.71
N VAL A 155 -8.89 -5.26 -6.46
CA VAL A 155 -8.99 -3.81 -6.66
C VAL A 155 -9.20 -3.46 -8.13
N GLU A 156 -8.54 -4.16 -9.06
CA GLU A 156 -8.75 -3.95 -10.50
C GLU A 156 -10.17 -4.32 -10.94
N GLU A 157 -10.72 -5.41 -10.42
CA GLU A 157 -12.10 -5.80 -10.70
C GLU A 157 -13.11 -4.76 -10.19
N LEU A 158 -12.91 -4.29 -8.95
CA LEU A 158 -13.70 -3.19 -8.39
C LEU A 158 -13.59 -1.91 -9.23
N ARG A 159 -12.38 -1.59 -9.72
CA ARG A 159 -12.12 -0.43 -10.57
C ARG A 159 -12.87 -0.53 -11.89
N LYS A 160 -12.82 -1.70 -12.56
CA LYS A 160 -13.55 -1.96 -13.82
C LYS A 160 -15.06 -1.80 -13.64
N ARG A 161 -15.64 -2.47 -12.63
CA ARG A 161 -17.08 -2.37 -12.32
C ARG A 161 -17.50 -0.93 -12.01
N THR A 162 -16.64 -0.18 -11.32
CA THR A 162 -16.88 1.26 -11.03
C THR A 162 -16.81 2.09 -12.32
N ALA A 163 -15.83 1.86 -13.18
CA ALA A 163 -15.72 2.55 -14.47
C ALA A 163 -16.92 2.27 -15.38
N GLU A 164 -17.37 1.01 -15.46
CA GLU A 164 -18.57 0.62 -16.21
C GLU A 164 -19.83 1.30 -15.68
N ALA A 165 -20.00 1.39 -14.36
CA ALA A 165 -21.13 2.08 -13.75
C ALA A 165 -21.14 3.60 -14.05
N ILE A 166 -19.97 4.23 -14.23
CA ILE A 166 -19.83 5.67 -14.50
C ILE A 166 -19.93 5.97 -16.00
N PHE A 167 -19.33 5.15 -16.86
CA PHE A 167 -19.13 5.45 -18.28
C PHE A 167 -19.89 4.51 -19.23
N GLY A 168 -20.47 3.40 -18.75
CA GLY A 168 -21.08 2.36 -19.57
C GLY A 168 -22.28 2.82 -20.40
N HIS A 169 -22.94 3.92 -20.01
CA HIS A 169 -24.01 4.53 -20.80
C HIS A 169 -23.50 5.36 -21.99
N MET A 170 -22.20 5.70 -22.06
CA MET A 170 -21.63 6.44 -23.20
C MET A 170 -21.43 5.57 -24.44
N SER A 171 -21.33 4.24 -24.28
CA SER A 171 -21.10 3.28 -25.38
C SER A 171 -22.37 2.78 -26.05
N ARG A 172 -23.56 3.25 -25.66
CA ARG A 172 -24.80 3.04 -26.41
C ARG A 172 -25.02 4.19 -27.40
N ARG A 173 -24.36 4.13 -28.56
CA ARG A 173 -24.76 4.85 -29.78
C ARG A 173 -24.63 3.93 -30.97
#